data_AF-A0AAW2NS76-F1
#
_entry.id   AF-A0AAW2NS76-F1
#
_cell.length_a   1.000
_cell.length_b   1.000
_cell.length_c   1.000
_cell.angle_alpha   90.00
_cell.angle_beta   90.00
_cell.angle_gamma   90.00
#
_symmetry.space_group_name_H-M   'P 1'
#
loop_
_entity.id
_entity.type
_entity.pdbx_description
1 polymer ?
#
loop_
_entity_poly.entity_id
_entity_poly.type
_entity_poly.pdbx_seq_one_letter_code
_entity_poly.pdbx_strand_id
1 'polypeptide(L)'
;MLTRRPHVAGSEANAEAAAYVLSTLTSYNIPSHIASYDTALTYPEVYEGDPYADVANEVQPTYHAYAKSGTAVGPVVYVNYGRVEDYATLKEMGVNVSGNVVLARYGEIYRGDIVENAYEEGAIGVLIFTDRKDYGGGGADVKWFPDDKWMPPSGVQVGSVYNGAGDPTTPGWPSTEGCERLSDEEVERAGDVPLIPSLPISWADGDAIVRSIAGK
;
A
#
# COMPACT_ATOMS: atom_id res chain seq x y z
N MET A 1 -7.84 -2.00 -24.85
CA MET A 1 -6.42 -1.59 -24.84
C MET A 1 -5.95 -1.29 -23.43
N LEU A 2 -6.64 -0.40 -22.69
CA LEU A 2 -6.22 0.05 -21.36
C LEU A 2 -6.01 -1.07 -20.33
N THR A 3 -6.83 -2.13 -20.34
CA THR A 3 -6.74 -3.22 -19.36
C THR A 3 -5.96 -4.45 -19.86
N ARG A 4 -5.22 -4.34 -20.96
CA ARG A 4 -4.56 -5.51 -21.59
C ARG A 4 -3.29 -5.94 -20.85
N ARG A 5 -2.61 -5.01 -20.19
CA ARG A 5 -1.39 -5.24 -19.41
C ARG A 5 -1.36 -4.30 -18.21
N PRO A 6 -0.63 -4.62 -17.12
CA PRO A 6 -0.36 -3.67 -16.06
C PRO A 6 0.29 -2.39 -16.61
N HIS A 7 -0.18 -1.24 -16.15
CA HIS A 7 0.28 0.07 -16.60
C HIS A 7 0.53 0.98 -15.39
N VAL A 8 1.44 0.54 -14.52
CA VAL A 8 1.82 1.24 -13.29
C VAL A 8 2.42 2.60 -13.64
N ALA A 9 2.19 3.62 -12.79
CA ALA A 9 2.79 4.95 -12.95
C ALA A 9 4.31 4.84 -13.24
N GLY A 10 4.83 5.68 -14.13
CA GLY A 10 6.24 5.66 -14.55
C GLY A 10 6.64 4.55 -15.55
N SER A 11 5.80 3.55 -15.82
CA SER A 11 6.13 2.47 -16.77
C SER A 11 5.90 2.85 -18.24
N GLU A 12 6.57 2.15 -19.16
CA GLU A 12 6.34 2.24 -20.62
C GLU A 12 4.87 1.95 -20.97
N ALA A 13 4.27 0.95 -20.31
CA ALA A 13 2.86 0.62 -20.51
C ALA A 13 1.91 1.76 -20.11
N ASN A 14 2.24 2.53 -19.08
CA ASN A 14 1.48 3.71 -18.71
C ASN A 14 1.67 4.85 -19.72
N ALA A 15 2.86 5.02 -20.29
CA ALA A 15 3.09 5.98 -21.37
C ALA A 15 2.29 5.63 -22.63
N GLU A 16 2.22 4.33 -22.99
CA GLU A 16 1.37 3.87 -24.11
C GLU A 16 -0.12 4.09 -23.84
N ALA A 17 -0.59 3.86 -22.60
CA ALA A 17 -1.96 4.15 -22.20
C ALA A 17 -2.27 5.66 -22.34
N ALA A 18 -1.35 6.53 -21.93
CA ALA A 18 -1.47 7.98 -22.10
C ALA A 18 -1.53 8.38 -23.60
N ALA A 19 -0.67 7.81 -24.43
CA ALA A 19 -0.67 8.04 -25.88
C ALA A 19 -1.99 7.57 -26.53
N TYR A 20 -2.55 6.44 -26.09
CA TYR A 20 -3.85 5.97 -26.53
C TYR A 20 -4.97 6.96 -26.17
N VAL A 21 -4.98 7.48 -24.94
CA VAL A 21 -5.97 8.50 -24.53
C VAL A 21 -5.82 9.77 -25.36
N LEU A 22 -4.59 10.28 -25.54
CA LEU A 22 -4.32 11.46 -26.36
C LEU A 22 -4.83 11.30 -27.80
N SER A 23 -4.50 10.17 -28.43
CA SER A 23 -4.93 9.88 -29.80
C SER A 23 -6.45 9.77 -29.91
N THR A 24 -7.11 9.17 -28.91
CA THR A 24 -8.56 9.06 -28.84
C THR A 24 -9.21 10.44 -28.76
N LEU A 25 -8.77 11.30 -27.83
CA LEU A 25 -9.31 12.66 -27.68
C LEU A 25 -9.10 13.50 -28.95
N THR A 26 -7.90 13.40 -29.54
CA THR A 26 -7.56 14.10 -30.78
C THR A 26 -8.44 13.65 -31.94
N SER A 27 -8.80 12.35 -32.02
CA SER A 27 -9.72 11.83 -33.05
C SER A 27 -11.13 12.42 -32.98
N TYR A 28 -11.54 12.91 -31.79
CA TYR A 28 -12.79 13.63 -31.58
C TYR A 28 -12.63 15.16 -31.73
N ASN A 29 -11.48 15.64 -32.24
CA ASN A 29 -11.13 17.06 -32.36
C ASN A 29 -11.12 17.82 -31.01
N ILE A 30 -10.85 17.11 -29.91
CA ILE A 30 -10.67 17.74 -28.59
C ILE A 30 -9.20 18.21 -28.51
N PRO A 31 -8.91 19.50 -28.30
CA PRO A 31 -7.55 19.97 -28.08
C PRO A 31 -6.95 19.29 -26.85
N SER A 32 -5.81 18.61 -27.01
CA SER A 32 -5.20 17.79 -25.97
C SER A 32 -3.68 17.77 -26.12
N HIS A 33 -2.97 17.64 -25.01
CA HIS A 33 -1.52 17.47 -24.96
C HIS A 33 -1.13 16.63 -23.74
N ILE A 34 0.11 16.13 -23.72
CA ILE A 34 0.69 15.45 -22.56
C ILE A 34 1.53 16.46 -21.78
N ALA A 35 1.34 16.49 -20.46
CA ALA A 35 2.20 17.20 -19.53
C ALA A 35 2.96 16.17 -18.67
N SER A 36 4.26 16.38 -18.51
CA SER A 36 5.16 15.47 -17.78
C SER A 36 5.74 16.17 -16.56
N TYR A 37 5.88 15.42 -15.47
CA TYR A 37 6.49 15.84 -14.22
C TYR A 37 7.39 14.72 -13.71
N ASP A 38 8.54 15.08 -13.14
CA ASP A 38 9.50 14.14 -12.59
C ASP A 38 9.16 13.89 -11.12
N THR A 39 8.13 13.11 -10.83
CA THR A 39 7.67 12.90 -9.45
C THR A 39 8.43 11.78 -8.75
N ALA A 40 8.65 11.89 -7.43
CA ALA A 40 9.20 10.80 -6.64
C ALA A 40 8.18 9.65 -6.49
N LEU A 41 8.39 8.54 -7.22
CA LEU A 41 7.62 7.30 -7.11
C LEU A 41 8.43 6.24 -6.37
N THR A 42 7.75 5.30 -5.72
CA THR A 42 8.39 4.18 -5.01
C THR A 42 8.00 2.85 -5.65
N TYR A 43 8.95 1.92 -5.70
CA TYR A 43 8.77 0.58 -6.25
C TYR A 43 9.51 -0.44 -5.36
N PRO A 44 9.06 -1.71 -5.32
CA PRO A 44 9.81 -2.76 -4.65
C PRO A 44 11.14 -3.01 -5.39
N GLU A 45 12.20 -3.26 -4.63
CA GLU A 45 13.50 -3.65 -5.17
C GLU A 45 13.53 -5.17 -5.43
N VAL A 46 14.00 -5.57 -6.61
CA VAL A 46 14.35 -6.97 -6.89
C VAL A 46 15.74 -7.22 -6.33
N TYR A 47 15.86 -8.18 -5.41
CA TYR A 47 17.10 -8.50 -4.71
C TYR A 47 17.65 -9.87 -5.12
N GLU A 48 18.92 -10.12 -4.77
CA GLU A 48 19.57 -11.41 -5.08
C GLU A 48 18.84 -12.56 -4.37
N GLY A 49 18.35 -13.52 -5.16
CA GLY A 49 17.58 -14.66 -4.64
C GLY A 49 16.10 -14.39 -4.42
N ASP A 50 15.56 -13.26 -4.90
CA ASP A 50 14.12 -13.02 -4.94
C ASP A 50 13.42 -14.14 -5.74
N PRO A 51 12.52 -14.92 -5.12
CA PRO A 51 11.84 -16.04 -5.77
C PRO A 51 10.90 -15.61 -6.90
N TYR A 52 10.64 -14.31 -7.06
CA TYR A 52 9.75 -13.74 -8.08
C TYR A 52 10.48 -12.85 -9.09
N ALA A 53 11.82 -12.85 -9.09
CA ALA A 53 12.62 -11.99 -9.96
C ALA A 53 12.32 -12.17 -11.46
N ASP A 54 11.93 -13.37 -11.88
CA ASP A 54 11.61 -13.71 -13.28
C ASP A 54 10.26 -13.13 -13.74
N VAL A 55 9.32 -12.90 -12.81
CA VAL A 55 7.98 -12.37 -13.09
C VAL A 55 7.78 -10.92 -12.65
N ALA A 56 8.75 -10.32 -11.95
CA ALA A 56 8.67 -8.95 -11.44
C ALA A 56 8.43 -7.88 -12.54
N ASN A 57 8.85 -8.17 -13.78
CA ASN A 57 8.61 -7.30 -14.94
C ASN A 57 7.20 -7.45 -15.55
N GLU A 58 6.49 -8.55 -15.24
CA GLU A 58 5.14 -8.82 -15.74
C GLU A 58 4.07 -8.33 -14.75
N VAL A 59 4.29 -8.61 -13.45
CA VAL A 59 3.40 -8.20 -12.36
C VAL A 59 4.27 -7.72 -11.20
N GLN A 60 4.04 -6.48 -10.74
CA GLN A 60 4.77 -5.96 -9.59
C GLN A 60 4.43 -6.74 -8.32
N PRO A 61 5.44 -7.07 -7.48
CA PRO A 61 5.21 -7.56 -6.14
C PRO A 61 4.28 -6.65 -5.35
N THR A 62 3.53 -7.22 -4.40
CA THR A 62 2.60 -6.47 -3.57
C THR A 62 3.35 -5.68 -2.50
N TYR A 63 3.17 -4.36 -2.48
CA TYR A 63 3.83 -3.46 -1.53
C TYR A 63 2.94 -2.26 -1.21
N HIS A 64 3.28 -1.57 -0.12
CA HIS A 64 2.74 -0.23 0.17
C HIS A 64 3.69 0.82 -0.41
N ALA A 65 3.19 1.66 -1.32
CA ALA A 65 3.99 2.75 -1.85
C ALA A 65 4.26 3.79 -0.75
N TYR A 66 5.51 4.27 -0.68
CA TYR A 66 6.06 5.17 0.34
C TYR A 66 6.23 4.58 1.74
N ALA A 67 6.05 3.27 1.94
CA ALA A 67 6.41 2.65 3.21
C ALA A 67 7.93 2.78 3.47
N LYS A 68 8.31 2.96 4.73
CA LYS A 68 9.73 3.00 5.14
C LYS A 68 10.41 1.67 4.81
N SER A 69 11.55 1.72 4.13
CA SER A 69 12.41 0.55 3.96
C SER A 69 13.01 0.12 5.30
N GLY A 70 12.97 -1.17 5.60
CA GLY A 70 13.54 -1.69 6.84
C GLY A 70 13.14 -3.13 7.11
N THR A 71 13.65 -3.67 8.22
CA THR A 71 13.31 -5.00 8.72
C THR A 71 12.80 -4.87 10.15
N ALA A 72 11.63 -5.42 10.41
CA ALA A 72 11.03 -5.50 11.74
C ALA A 72 10.82 -6.96 12.11
N VAL A 73 11.26 -7.34 13.31
CA VAL A 73 11.06 -8.69 13.84
C VAL A 73 10.57 -8.56 15.27
N GLY A 74 9.41 -9.12 15.54
CA GLY A 74 8.82 -9.10 16.88
C GLY A 74 7.55 -9.95 16.93
N PRO A 75 7.00 -10.14 18.14
CA PRO A 75 5.66 -10.69 18.32
C PRO A 75 4.63 -9.90 17.50
N VAL A 76 3.53 -10.57 17.13
CA VAL A 76 2.42 -9.93 16.40
C VAL A 76 1.27 -9.60 17.35
N VAL A 77 0.75 -8.38 17.25
CA VAL A 77 -0.47 -7.94 17.94
C VAL A 77 -1.55 -7.62 16.91
N TYR A 78 -2.72 -8.25 17.03
CA TYR A 78 -3.87 -7.94 16.18
C TYR A 78 -4.60 -6.71 16.70
N VAL A 79 -4.82 -5.71 15.84
CA VAL A 79 -5.35 -4.38 16.21
C VAL A 79 -6.66 -4.03 15.50
N ASN A 80 -7.42 -5.02 15.06
CA ASN A 80 -8.66 -4.79 14.31
C ASN A 80 -8.41 -3.91 13.06
N TYR A 81 -9.10 -2.78 12.88
CA TYR A 81 -8.92 -1.89 11.73
C TYR A 81 -7.77 -0.88 11.92
N GLY A 82 -7.03 -0.94 13.03
CA GLY A 82 -5.91 -0.03 13.31
C GLY A 82 -6.35 1.41 13.59
N ARG A 83 -7.59 1.60 14.05
CA ARG A 83 -8.11 2.92 14.43
C ARG A 83 -7.65 3.29 15.83
N VAL A 84 -7.64 4.58 16.14
CA VAL A 84 -7.28 5.09 17.47
C VAL A 84 -8.09 4.40 18.58
N GLU A 85 -9.39 4.15 18.36
CA GLU A 85 -10.25 3.43 19.31
C GLU A 85 -9.90 1.94 19.47
N ASP A 86 -9.32 1.31 18.44
CA ASP A 86 -8.89 -0.08 18.51
C ASP A 86 -7.66 -0.20 19.44
N TYR A 87 -6.72 0.75 19.34
CA TYR A 87 -5.58 0.84 20.25
C TYR A 87 -5.98 1.21 21.69
N ALA A 88 -6.94 2.13 21.86
CA ALA A 88 -7.49 2.45 23.17
C ALA A 88 -8.10 1.20 23.86
N THR A 89 -8.86 0.40 23.10
CA THR A 89 -9.44 -0.87 23.59
C THR A 89 -8.35 -1.86 24.01
N LEU A 90 -7.27 -2.00 23.22
CA LEU A 90 -6.15 -2.87 23.57
C LEU A 90 -5.45 -2.42 24.86
N LYS A 91 -5.27 -1.12 25.08
CA LYS A 91 -4.72 -0.57 26.33
C LYS A 91 -5.60 -0.91 27.53
N GLU A 92 -6.93 -0.78 27.40
CA GLU A 92 -7.88 -1.18 28.44
C GLU A 92 -7.82 -2.67 28.75
N MET A 93 -7.56 -3.51 27.74
CA MET A 93 -7.34 -4.95 27.88
C MET A 93 -5.94 -5.31 28.41
N GLY A 94 -5.05 -4.33 28.63
CA GLY A 94 -3.69 -4.55 29.09
C GLY A 94 -2.75 -5.13 28.04
N VAL A 95 -3.07 -4.99 26.75
CA VAL A 95 -2.25 -5.44 25.62
C VAL A 95 -1.30 -4.31 25.21
N ASN A 96 0.01 -4.60 25.17
CA ASN A 96 1.04 -3.66 24.76
C ASN A 96 1.45 -3.87 23.30
N VAL A 97 1.32 -2.83 22.48
CA VAL A 97 1.74 -2.82 21.07
C VAL A 97 3.20 -2.38 20.90
N SER A 98 3.74 -1.59 21.83
CA SER A 98 5.07 -1.01 21.70
C SER A 98 6.15 -2.09 21.58
N GLY A 99 7.02 -1.96 20.55
CA GLY A 99 8.08 -2.92 20.25
C GLY A 99 7.62 -4.16 19.46
N ASN A 100 6.35 -4.25 19.08
CA ASN A 100 5.79 -5.40 18.35
C ASN A 100 5.43 -5.06 16.91
N VAL A 101 5.22 -6.10 16.10
CA VAL A 101 4.63 -5.99 14.77
C VAL A 101 3.11 -5.95 14.91
N VAL A 102 2.47 -5.03 14.23
CA VAL A 102 1.02 -4.90 14.21
C VAL A 102 0.43 -5.66 13.03
N LEU A 103 -0.67 -6.38 13.25
CA LEU A 103 -1.53 -6.91 12.20
C LEU A 103 -2.88 -6.19 12.24
N ALA A 104 -3.21 -5.48 11.17
CA ALA A 104 -4.47 -4.78 11.00
C ALA A 104 -5.19 -5.28 9.75
N ARG A 105 -6.51 -5.11 9.68
CA ARG A 105 -7.28 -5.32 8.46
C ARG A 105 -7.61 -4.01 7.76
N TYR A 106 -7.64 -4.03 6.43
CA TYR A 106 -8.12 -2.91 5.64
C TYR A 106 -9.60 -2.61 5.91
N GLY A 107 -9.95 -1.33 5.84
CA GLY A 107 -11.32 -0.84 6.01
C GLY A 107 -11.37 0.29 7.03
N GLU A 108 -12.54 0.94 7.13
CA GLU A 108 -12.88 2.02 8.06
C GLU A 108 -12.07 3.32 7.95
N ILE A 109 -10.74 3.26 7.83
CA ILE A 109 -9.82 4.41 7.75
C ILE A 109 -8.83 4.26 6.57
N TYR A 110 -8.11 5.33 6.26
CA TYR A 110 -7.05 5.27 5.24
C TYR A 110 -5.89 4.41 5.73
N ARG A 111 -5.25 3.68 4.82
CA ARG A 111 -4.15 2.77 5.17
C ARG A 111 -2.90 3.49 5.68
N GLY A 112 -2.69 4.75 5.26
CA GLY A 112 -1.64 5.60 5.84
C GLY A 112 -1.87 5.82 7.33
N ASP A 113 -3.12 6.17 7.70
CA ASP A 113 -3.53 6.33 9.11
C ASP A 113 -3.33 5.04 9.93
N ILE A 114 -3.56 3.85 9.34
CA ILE A 114 -3.29 2.57 10.04
C ILE A 114 -1.80 2.48 10.42
N VAL A 115 -0.90 2.85 9.50
CA VAL A 115 0.54 2.79 9.74
C VAL A 115 0.99 3.89 10.70
N GLU A 116 0.43 5.09 10.57
CA GLU A 116 0.70 6.23 11.45
C GLU A 116 0.26 5.95 12.88
N ASN A 117 -0.99 5.51 13.09
CA ASN A 117 -1.49 5.14 14.42
C ASN A 117 -0.63 4.03 15.06
N ALA A 118 -0.22 3.02 14.29
CA ALA A 118 0.67 1.97 14.78
C ALA A 118 2.02 2.53 15.24
N TYR A 119 2.58 3.46 14.47
CA TYR A 119 3.83 4.14 14.81
C TYR A 119 3.70 4.97 16.08
N GLU A 120 2.63 5.75 16.23
CA GLU A 120 2.35 6.54 17.44
C GLU A 120 2.19 5.67 18.69
N GLU A 121 1.68 4.45 18.52
CA GLU A 121 1.55 3.43 19.57
C GLU A 121 2.84 2.63 19.82
N GLY A 122 3.92 2.98 19.12
CA GLY A 122 5.26 2.43 19.30
C GLY A 122 5.49 1.07 18.63
N ALA A 123 4.64 0.68 17.68
CA ALA A 123 4.88 -0.49 16.86
C ALA A 123 6.16 -0.32 16.02
N ILE A 124 6.79 -1.44 15.68
CA ILE A 124 8.05 -1.44 14.88
C ILE A 124 7.82 -1.84 13.42
N GLY A 125 6.62 -2.27 13.06
CA GLY A 125 6.23 -2.61 11.70
C GLY A 125 4.76 -3.01 11.61
N VAL A 126 4.19 -2.97 10.41
CA VAL A 126 2.75 -3.17 10.18
C VAL A 126 2.49 -4.14 9.03
N LEU A 127 1.62 -5.11 9.25
CA LEU A 127 1.01 -5.94 8.22
C LEU A 127 -0.46 -5.53 8.09
N ILE A 128 -0.92 -5.26 6.86
CA ILE A 128 -2.33 -4.94 6.59
C ILE A 128 -2.92 -5.98 5.64
N PHE A 129 -4.01 -6.64 6.03
CA PHE A 129 -4.63 -7.69 5.22
C PHE A 129 -6.06 -7.37 4.79
N THR A 130 -6.47 -7.94 3.67
CA THR A 130 -7.79 -7.77 3.06
C THR A 130 -8.83 -8.75 3.61
N ASP A 131 -9.25 -8.58 4.87
CA ASP A 131 -10.14 -9.52 5.59
C ASP A 131 -11.31 -10.06 4.72
N ARG A 132 -11.45 -11.40 4.71
CA ARG A 132 -12.53 -12.11 4.01
C ARG A 132 -13.91 -11.55 4.37
N LYS A 133 -14.10 -11.17 5.63
CA LYS A 133 -15.36 -10.61 6.13
C LYS A 133 -15.80 -9.41 5.28
N ASP A 134 -14.86 -8.57 4.90
CA ASP A 134 -15.15 -7.28 4.26
C ASP A 134 -15.03 -7.37 2.72
N TYR A 135 -14.17 -8.27 2.20
CA TYR A 135 -13.87 -8.34 0.77
C TYR A 135 -14.04 -9.72 0.10
N GLY A 136 -14.17 -10.78 0.89
CA GLY A 136 -14.25 -12.16 0.40
C GLY A 136 -15.67 -12.66 0.16
N GLY A 137 -16.69 -11.82 0.40
CA GLY A 137 -18.11 -12.16 0.28
C GLY A 137 -18.66 -12.93 1.49
N GLY A 138 -20.00 -13.02 1.58
CA GLY A 138 -20.71 -13.70 2.67
C GLY A 138 -21.43 -14.98 2.23
N GLY A 139 -21.42 -16.01 3.08
CA GLY A 139 -22.17 -17.25 2.89
C GLY A 139 -21.31 -18.49 2.67
N ALA A 140 -21.92 -19.67 2.82
CA ALA A 140 -21.23 -20.97 2.66
C ALA A 140 -20.87 -21.28 1.20
N ASP A 141 -21.65 -20.78 0.25
CA ASP A 141 -21.51 -21.06 -1.18
C ASP A 141 -20.78 -19.93 -1.95
N VAL A 142 -20.12 -19.02 -1.24
CA VAL A 142 -19.38 -17.92 -1.88
C VAL A 142 -18.27 -18.47 -2.76
N LYS A 143 -18.22 -17.97 -3.99
CA LYS A 143 -17.10 -18.16 -4.90
C LYS A 143 -16.28 -16.87 -4.97
N TRP A 144 -15.07 -16.97 -5.49
CA TRP A 144 -14.18 -15.84 -5.69
C TRP A 144 -13.86 -15.68 -7.17
N PHE A 145 -13.22 -14.57 -7.53
CA PHE A 145 -12.71 -14.39 -8.88
C PHE A 145 -11.86 -15.61 -9.29
N PRO A 146 -12.06 -16.18 -10.50
CA PRO A 146 -12.83 -15.63 -11.62
C PRO A 146 -14.33 -15.96 -11.63
N ASP A 147 -14.82 -16.81 -10.73
CA ASP A 147 -16.19 -17.32 -10.78
C ASP A 147 -17.23 -16.35 -10.17
N ASP A 148 -16.79 -15.42 -9.33
CA ASP A 148 -17.62 -14.34 -8.77
C ASP A 148 -16.77 -13.08 -8.53
N LYS A 149 -17.41 -11.97 -8.17
CA LYS A 149 -16.77 -10.65 -7.99
C LYS A 149 -15.89 -10.53 -6.74
N TRP A 150 -15.94 -11.50 -5.83
CA TRP A 150 -15.28 -11.43 -4.53
C TRP A 150 -13.78 -11.72 -4.61
N MET A 151 -13.01 -11.09 -3.72
CA MET A 151 -11.55 -11.19 -3.73
C MET A 151 -11.09 -12.61 -3.34
N PRO A 152 -10.20 -13.24 -4.12
CA PRO A 152 -9.69 -14.58 -3.82
C PRO A 152 -8.80 -14.60 -2.56
N PRO A 153 -8.56 -15.79 -1.96
CA PRO A 153 -7.69 -16.00 -0.80
C PRO A 153 -6.32 -15.34 -0.88
N SER A 154 -5.71 -15.35 -2.08
CA SER A 154 -4.39 -14.77 -2.36
C SER A 154 -4.45 -13.32 -2.83
N GLY A 155 -5.63 -12.70 -2.91
CA GLY A 155 -5.80 -11.34 -3.38
C GLY A 155 -5.29 -10.33 -2.36
N VAL A 156 -4.46 -9.38 -2.81
CA VAL A 156 -3.85 -8.36 -1.96
C VAL A 156 -4.24 -6.98 -2.49
N GLN A 157 -4.70 -6.10 -1.59
CA GLN A 157 -4.89 -4.69 -1.94
C GLN A 157 -3.52 -3.99 -1.83
N VAL A 158 -3.10 -3.33 -2.92
CA VAL A 158 -1.92 -2.47 -2.94
C VAL A 158 -2.35 -1.00 -2.88
N GLY A 159 -1.45 -0.11 -2.47
CA GLY A 159 -1.74 1.32 -2.43
C GLY A 159 -0.68 2.13 -1.73
N SER A 160 -0.80 3.46 -1.84
CA SER A 160 0.02 4.42 -1.09
C SER A 160 -0.35 4.42 0.38
N VAL A 161 0.67 4.60 1.23
CA VAL A 161 0.58 4.95 2.66
C VAL A 161 1.06 6.38 2.94
N TYR A 162 1.35 7.18 1.89
CA TYR A 162 1.65 8.60 2.01
C TYR A 162 0.39 9.39 2.37
N ASN A 163 0.49 10.25 3.39
CA ASN A 163 -0.60 11.09 3.91
C ASN A 163 -0.62 12.52 3.35
N GLY A 164 0.43 12.92 2.62
CA GLY A 164 0.53 14.25 2.03
C GLY A 164 -0.12 14.38 0.65
N ALA A 165 0.03 15.57 0.05
CA ALA A 165 -0.50 15.89 -1.26
C ALA A 165 0.62 16.20 -2.26
N GLY A 166 0.51 15.65 -3.46
CA GLY A 166 1.49 15.87 -4.54
C GLY A 166 2.72 14.97 -4.42
N ASP A 167 3.83 15.43 -4.99
CA ASP A 167 5.14 14.79 -4.87
C ASP A 167 5.74 15.11 -3.50
N PRO A 168 6.10 14.11 -2.67
CA PRO A 168 6.68 14.33 -1.35
C PRO A 168 7.91 15.22 -1.36
N THR A 169 8.66 15.24 -2.47
CA THR A 169 9.91 16.01 -2.59
C THR A 169 9.69 17.46 -3.04
N THR A 170 8.49 17.84 -3.46
CA THR A 170 8.17 19.20 -3.94
C THR A 170 6.84 19.72 -3.38
N PRO A 171 6.70 19.85 -2.05
CA PRO A 171 5.43 20.18 -1.42
C PRO A 171 4.99 21.62 -1.77
N GLY A 172 3.98 21.72 -2.64
CA GLY A 172 3.37 22.99 -3.03
C GLY A 172 3.94 23.64 -4.29
N TRP A 173 4.86 23.01 -5.00
CA TRP A 173 5.37 23.47 -6.31
C TRP A 173 5.50 22.31 -7.32
N PRO A 174 5.55 22.59 -8.63
CA PRO A 174 5.55 21.52 -9.63
C PRO A 174 6.93 20.84 -9.76
N SER A 175 6.93 19.51 -9.82
CA SER A 175 8.10 18.64 -10.07
C SER A 175 8.63 18.76 -11.51
N THR A 176 9.16 19.92 -11.84
CA THR A 176 9.73 20.26 -13.16
C THR A 176 11.23 20.01 -13.20
N GLU A 177 11.79 19.93 -14.40
CA GLU A 177 13.24 19.81 -14.59
C GLU A 177 13.97 20.95 -13.87
N GLY A 178 14.94 20.59 -13.02
CA GLY A 178 15.75 21.56 -12.26
C GLY A 178 15.03 22.23 -11.07
N CYS A 179 13.84 21.78 -10.67
CA CYS A 179 13.18 22.28 -9.47
C CYS A 179 13.95 21.94 -8.18
N GLU A 180 13.77 22.76 -7.15
CA GLU A 180 14.23 22.44 -5.80
C GLU A 180 13.47 21.22 -5.27
N ARG A 181 14.19 20.33 -4.58
CA ARG A 181 13.64 19.12 -3.98
C ARG A 181 14.10 18.97 -2.54
N LEU A 182 13.19 18.53 -1.70
CA LEU A 182 13.50 18.06 -0.37
C LEU A 182 14.35 16.78 -0.44
N SER A 183 15.30 16.67 0.48
CA SER A 183 16.00 15.42 0.77
C SER A 183 15.11 14.42 1.51
N ASP A 184 15.48 13.14 1.51
CA ASP A 184 14.72 12.08 2.21
C ASP A 184 14.50 12.40 3.71
N GLU A 185 15.51 12.95 4.38
CA GLU A 185 15.42 13.38 5.79
C GLU A 185 14.42 14.53 5.98
N GLU A 186 14.32 15.44 5.01
CA GLU A 186 13.36 16.54 5.04
C GLU A 186 11.94 16.06 4.79
N VAL A 187 11.77 15.08 3.90
CA VAL A 187 10.48 14.42 3.65
C VAL A 187 10.01 13.66 4.89
N GLU A 188 10.89 12.90 5.55
CA GLU A 188 10.55 12.18 6.80
C GLU A 188 10.18 13.14 7.93
N ARG A 189 10.91 14.25 8.05
CA ARG A 189 10.63 15.29 9.06
C ARG A 189 9.35 16.07 8.79
N ALA A 190 8.86 16.09 7.55
CA ALA A 190 7.57 16.69 7.22
C ALA A 190 6.39 15.91 7.83
N GLY A 191 6.56 14.61 8.10
CA GLY A 191 5.59 13.77 8.80
C GLY A 191 4.54 13.11 7.91
N ASP A 192 4.56 13.36 6.60
CA ASP A 192 3.56 12.80 5.67
C ASP A 192 3.90 11.38 5.16
N VAL A 193 5.14 10.92 5.37
CA VAL A 193 5.59 9.56 5.02
C VAL A 193 5.72 8.70 6.29
N PRO A 194 5.37 7.40 6.24
CA PRO A 194 5.56 6.51 7.38
C PRO A 194 7.01 6.34 7.80
N LEU A 195 7.23 6.18 9.11
CA LEU A 195 8.56 6.00 9.71
C LEU A 195 8.86 4.55 10.13
N ILE A 196 7.91 3.63 9.91
CA ILE A 196 8.08 2.18 10.13
C ILE A 196 7.72 1.39 8.87
N PRO A 197 8.33 0.21 8.67
CA PRO A 197 8.01 -0.63 7.52
C PRO A 197 6.57 -1.13 7.58
N SER A 198 5.94 -1.26 6.41
CA SER A 198 4.64 -1.89 6.30
C SER A 198 4.49 -2.70 5.01
N LEU A 199 3.71 -3.78 5.08
CA LEU A 199 3.41 -4.64 3.92
C LEU A 199 1.92 -4.98 3.84
N PRO A 200 1.33 -4.96 2.62
CA PRO A 200 0.03 -5.54 2.39
C PRO A 200 0.15 -7.06 2.24
N ILE A 201 -0.77 -7.82 2.82
CA ILE A 201 -0.80 -9.28 2.71
C ILE A 201 -2.20 -9.77 2.35
N SER A 202 -2.27 -11.02 1.89
CA SER A 202 -3.54 -11.67 1.57
C SER A 202 -4.31 -12.03 2.83
N TRP A 203 -5.62 -12.25 2.74
CA TRP A 203 -6.36 -12.74 3.90
C TRP A 203 -6.07 -14.19 4.25
N ALA A 204 -5.59 -15.02 3.31
CA ALA A 204 -5.08 -16.33 3.65
C ALA A 204 -3.87 -16.25 4.61
N ASP A 205 -2.94 -15.33 4.35
CA ASP A 205 -1.78 -15.09 5.21
C ASP A 205 -2.18 -14.40 6.52
N GLY A 206 -3.05 -13.40 6.43
CA GLY A 206 -3.62 -12.73 7.61
C GLY A 206 -4.31 -13.72 8.56
N ASP A 207 -5.17 -14.60 8.04
CA ASP A 207 -5.82 -15.66 8.83
C ASP A 207 -4.81 -16.63 9.45
N ALA A 208 -3.76 -17.02 8.71
CA ALA A 208 -2.71 -17.88 9.23
C ALA A 208 -1.99 -17.23 10.40
N ILE A 209 -1.66 -15.93 10.30
CA ILE A 209 -1.04 -15.17 11.38
C ILE A 209 -2.01 -15.04 12.56
N VAL A 210 -3.27 -14.62 12.34
CA VAL A 210 -4.28 -14.50 13.41
C VAL A 210 -4.44 -15.80 14.20
N ARG A 211 -4.48 -16.95 13.52
CA ARG A 211 -4.58 -18.27 14.18
C ARG A 211 -3.33 -18.64 14.98
N SER A 212 -2.17 -18.07 14.64
CA SER A 212 -0.92 -18.30 15.36
C SER A 212 -0.76 -17.43 16.60
N ILE A 213 -1.52 -16.32 16.69
CA ILE A 213 -1.50 -15.43 17.84
C ILE A 213 -2.16 -16.15 19.02
N ALA A 214 -1.35 -16.46 20.03
CA ALA A 214 -1.87 -16.85 21.34
C ALA A 214 -2.21 -15.58 22.14
N GLY A 215 -3.39 -15.54 22.74
CA GLY A 215 -3.85 -14.46 23.62
C GLY A 215 -4.53 -15.03 24.86
N LYS A 216 -4.71 -14.18 25.88
CA LYS A 216 -5.64 -14.47 26.99
C LYS A 216 -7.08 -14.33 26.53
#